data_AF-A0A1W5KJT5-F1
#
_entry.id   AF-A0A1W5KJT5-F1
#
_cell.length_a   1.000
_cell.length_b   1.000
_cell.length_c   1.000
_cell.angle_alpha   90.00
_cell.angle_beta   90.00
_cell.angle_gamma   90.00
#
_symmetry.space_group_name_H-M   'P 1'
#
loop_
_entity.id
_entity.type
_entity.pdbx_description
1 polymer ?
#
loop_
_entity_poly.entity_id
_entity_poly.type
_entity_poly.pdbx_seq_one_letter_code
_entity_poly.pdbx_strand_id
1 'polypeptide(L)' 'PIPAMSMVSYAAGARYLSLIGGNCLSFYDWYCDLPPASPQVWGEQTDVPESADWYNS' A
#
# COMPACT_ATOMS: atom_id res chain seq x y z
N PRO A 1 -4.63 10.82 -0.25
CA PRO A 1 -4.50 10.04 -1.51
C PRO A 1 -3.67 8.76 -1.28
N ILE A 2 -4.07 7.63 -1.88
CA ILE A 2 -3.29 6.38 -1.83
C ILE A 2 -2.28 6.39 -3.00
N PRO A 3 -1.01 5.98 -2.79
CA PRO A 3 0.04 6.10 -3.81
C PRO A 3 -0.34 5.51 -5.18
N ALA A 4 -0.93 4.31 -5.21
CA ALA A 4 -1.27 3.61 -6.45
C ALA A 4 -2.34 4.33 -7.30
N MET A 5 -3.23 5.11 -6.68
CA MET A 5 -4.32 5.81 -7.39
C MET A 5 -3.87 7.15 -7.97
N SER A 6 -2.89 7.83 -7.35
CA SER A 6 -2.37 9.11 -7.83
C SER A 6 -0.97 9.37 -7.27
N MET A 7 0.04 8.76 -7.90
CA MET A 7 1.42 8.70 -7.38
C MET A 7 2.03 10.08 -7.08
N VAL A 8 1.93 11.02 -8.04
CA VAL A 8 2.54 12.35 -7.89
C VAL A 8 1.80 13.19 -6.85
N SER A 9 0.47 13.08 -6.79
CA SER A 9 -0.34 13.77 -5.79
C SER A 9 -0.01 13.32 -4.37
N TYR A 10 0.23 12.01 -4.17
CA TYR A 10 0.72 11.49 -2.89
C TYR A 10 2.16 11.95 -2.61
N ALA A 11 3.06 11.80 -3.59
CA ALA A 11 4.48 12.09 -3.44
C ALA A 11 4.76 13.57 -3.14
N ALA A 12 3.95 14.50 -3.65
CA ALA A 12 4.12 15.93 -3.39
C ALA A 12 4.11 16.24 -1.88
N GLY A 13 3.13 15.72 -1.14
CA GLY A 13 3.03 15.90 0.31
C GLY A 13 4.07 15.08 1.07
N ALA A 14 4.23 13.80 0.73
CA ALA A 14 5.17 12.91 1.40
C ALA A 14 6.62 13.39 1.27
N ARG A 15 7.00 13.91 0.10
CA ARG A 15 8.33 14.48 -0.15
C ARG A 15 8.56 15.74 0.67
N TYR A 16 7.59 16.67 0.69
CA TYR A 16 7.70 17.88 1.50
C TYR A 16 7.92 17.55 2.97
N LEU A 17 7.08 16.67 3.54
CA LEU A 17 7.21 16.24 4.94
C LEU A 17 8.56 15.58 5.21
N SER A 18 8.99 14.68 4.33
CA SER A 18 10.28 13.99 4.48
C SER A 18 11.47 14.97 4.47
N LEU A 19 11.42 16.03 3.66
CA LEU A 19 12.49 17.04 3.58
C LEU A 19 12.59 17.92 4.84
N ILE A 20 11.48 18.13 5.55
CA ILE A 20 11.46 18.91 6.80
C ILE A 20 11.53 18.03 8.06
N GLY A 21 11.72 16.72 7.92
CA GLY A 21 11.76 15.77 9.04
C GLY A 21 10.38 15.43 9.63
N GLY A 22 9.30 15.69 8.90
CA GLY A 22 7.94 15.31 9.28
C GLY A 22 7.67 13.81 9.13
N ASN A 23 6.68 13.31 9.87
CA ASN A 23 6.29 11.90 9.86
C ASN A 23 5.22 11.62 8.78
N CYS A 24 5.41 10.56 7.99
CA CYS A 24 4.41 10.05 7.05
C CYS A 24 3.66 8.87 7.69
N LEU A 25 2.35 9.01 7.90
CA LEU A 25 1.52 7.98 8.51
C LEU A 25 1.25 6.82 7.53
N SER A 26 1.11 5.61 8.07
CA SER A 26 0.68 4.42 7.33
C SER A 26 -0.82 4.47 7.00
N PHE A 27 -1.26 3.61 6.09
CA PHE A 27 -2.67 3.57 5.65
C PHE A 27 -3.21 2.15 5.53
N TYR A 28 -2.42 1.19 5.05
CA TYR A 28 -2.91 -0.15 4.69
C TYR A 28 -3.31 -0.98 5.93
N ASP A 29 -2.52 -0.87 6.99
CA ASP A 29 -2.82 -1.38 8.33
C ASP A 29 -3.96 -0.62 9.01
N TRP A 30 -3.92 0.72 8.97
CA TRP A 30 -4.91 1.57 9.62
C TRP A 30 -6.32 1.42 9.05
N TYR A 31 -6.44 1.18 7.74
CA TYR A 31 -7.71 0.93 7.08
C TYR A 31 -8.18 -0.52 7.16
N CYS A 32 -7.43 -1.40 7.83
CA CYS A 32 -7.69 -2.84 7.90
C CYS A 32 -7.68 -3.54 6.54
N ASP A 33 -7.03 -2.96 5.53
CA ASP A 33 -6.86 -3.58 4.21
C ASP A 33 -5.66 -4.53 4.17
N LEU A 34 -4.71 -4.40 5.10
CA LEU A 34 -3.59 -5.33 5.31
C LEU A 34 -4.10 -6.60 6.01
N PRO A 35 -4.09 -7.77 5.34
CA PRO A 35 -4.36 -9.04 6.02
C PRO A 35 -3.11 -9.49 6.80
N PRO A 36 -3.10 -9.51 8.15
CA PRO A 36 -1.89 -9.86 8.91
C PRO A 36 -1.39 -11.29 8.64
N ALA A 37 -2.29 -12.17 8.17
CA ALA A 37 -1.96 -13.52 7.75
C ALA A 37 -0.96 -13.56 6.58
N SER A 38 -0.98 -12.60 5.64
CA SER A 38 -0.08 -12.64 4.48
C SER A 38 1.39 -12.49 4.90
N PRO A 39 1.77 -11.47 5.68
CA PRO A 39 3.12 -11.39 6.23
C PRO A 39 3.49 -12.56 7.15
N GLN A 40 2.53 -13.09 7.92
CA GLN A 40 2.78 -14.22 8.84
C GLN A 40 3.09 -15.53 8.11
N VAL A 41 2.45 -15.79 6.96
CA VAL A 41 2.59 -17.05 6.21
C VAL A 41 3.67 -16.94 5.14
N TRP A 42 3.72 -15.82 4.41
CA TRP A 42 4.55 -15.67 3.22
C TRP A 42 5.62 -14.58 3.32
N GLY A 43 5.61 -13.77 4.39
CA GLY A 43 6.54 -12.63 4.50
C GLY A 43 6.25 -11.50 3.51
N GLU A 44 5.09 -11.51 2.85
CA GLU A 44 4.67 -10.53 1.84
C GLU A 44 3.52 -9.66 2.34
N GLN A 45 3.52 -8.38 1.98
CA GLN A 45 2.49 -7.43 2.43
C GLN A 45 1.10 -7.88 1.95
N THR A 46 0.94 -8.02 0.64
CA THR A 46 -0.19 -8.64 -0.07
C THR A 46 0.26 -8.89 -1.50
N ASP A 47 -0.04 -10.07 -2.04
CA ASP A 47 0.02 -10.35 -3.48
C ASP A 47 -1.19 -11.21 -3.84
N VAL A 48 -1.94 -10.82 -4.87
CA VAL A 48 -3.18 -11.48 -5.31
C VAL A 48 -3.21 -11.55 -6.83
N PRO A 49 -3.77 -12.62 -7.42
CA PRO A 49 -3.83 -12.77 -8.87
C PRO A 49 -4.67 -11.66 -9.52
N GLU A 50 -4.31 -11.28 -10.75
CA GLU A 50 -5.10 -10.34 -11.53
C GLU A 50 -6.47 -10.91 -11.87
N SER A 51 -7.44 -10.03 -12.17
CA SER A 51 -8.80 -10.47 -12.47
C SER A 51 -8.94 -11.33 -13.73
N ALA A 52 -7.95 -11.30 -14.64
CA ALA A 52 -7.93 -12.16 -15.82
C ALA A 52 -7.68 -13.65 -15.47
N ASP A 53 -6.94 -13.92 -14.39
CA ASP A 53 -6.63 -15.28 -13.95
C ASP A 53 -7.84 -16.01 -13.35
N TRP A 54 -8.94 -15.30 -13.07
CA TRP A 54 -10.21 -15.90 -12.65
C TRP A 54 -10.75 -16.90 -13.67
N TYR A 55 -10.42 -16.76 -14.96
CA TYR A 55 -10.83 -17.67 -16.03
C TYR A 55 -10.03 -18.98 -16.10
N ASN A 56 -8.95 -19.11 -15.32
CA ASN A 56 -8.12 -20.32 -15.25
C ASN A 56 -8.46 -21.22 -14.04
N SER A 57 -9.52 -20.89 -13.31
CA SER A 57 -9.99 -21.60 -12.12
C SER A 57 -11.04 -22.67 -12.41
#